data_AF-A0A530BPK6-F1
#
_entry.id   AF-A0A530BPK6-F1
#
_cell.length_a   1.000
_cell.length_b   1.000
_cell.length_c   1.000
_cell.angle_alpha   90.00
_cell.angle_beta   90.00
_cell.angle_gamma   90.00
#
_symmetry.space_group_name_H-M   'P 1'
#
loop_
_entity.id
_entity.type
_entity.pdbx_description
1 polymer ?
#
loop_
_entity_poly.entity_id
_entity_poly.type
_entity_poly.pdbx_seq_one_letter_code
_entity_poly.pdbx_strand_id
1 'polypeptide(L)'
;MGRATIKIDSRGQFAGHETFPLRLLWLKKAFDAIGDGADCRTFQEQDAITRFGIGRNMAVSMRYWALASGLFTEADRMIAPTGLGHAILSDDGLDPYLEQSSTIWLAHWHMASTPAMTTTAYYAFNLLNAIEFDPAMLLDQLMALVESNGWRATRGTLKRDIEVFLRSYVRRADTLNEDAAEPLLAELALIRVARL
;
A
#
# COMPACT_ATOMS: atom_id res chain seq x y z
N MET A 1 -11.71 23.61 22.29
CA MET A 1 -12.54 22.51 21.76
C MET A 1 -11.76 21.22 21.91
N GLY A 2 -12.23 20.28 22.72
CA GLY A 2 -11.56 18.97 22.85
C GLY A 2 -11.64 18.24 21.50
N ARG A 3 -10.50 17.77 20.97
CA ARG A 3 -10.51 16.88 19.81
C ARG A 3 -11.34 15.66 20.18
N ALA A 4 -12.42 15.41 19.45
CA ALA A 4 -13.15 14.16 19.58
C ALA A 4 -12.18 13.00 19.34
N THR A 5 -12.10 12.09 20.30
CA THR A 5 -11.23 10.91 20.19
C THR A 5 -11.82 9.96 19.16
N ILE A 6 -11.16 9.84 18.00
CA ILE A 6 -11.57 8.91 16.95
C ILE A 6 -11.16 7.49 17.37
N LYS A 7 -12.15 6.62 17.59
CA LYS A 7 -11.94 5.19 17.79
C LYS A 7 -12.08 4.46 16.45
N ILE A 8 -11.07 3.67 16.11
CA ILE A 8 -11.02 2.88 14.90
C ILE A 8 -11.03 1.40 15.28
N ASP A 9 -11.97 0.64 14.71
CA ASP A 9 -12.02 -0.82 14.87
C ASP A 9 -10.95 -1.51 14.01
N SER A 10 -9.69 -1.39 14.45
CA SER A 10 -8.50 -1.99 13.85
C SER A 10 -7.38 -2.05 14.89
N ARG A 11 -6.30 -2.78 14.59
CA ARG A 11 -5.09 -2.82 15.42
C ARG A 11 -4.06 -1.73 15.09
N GLY A 12 -4.30 -0.98 14.02
CA GLY A 12 -3.34 -0.02 13.47
C GLY A 12 -2.18 -0.74 12.77
N GLN A 13 -2.04 -0.55 11.47
CA GLN A 13 -1.00 -1.16 10.63
C GLN A 13 -0.19 -0.05 9.96
N PHE A 14 1.09 0.04 10.35
CA PHE A 14 2.05 1.08 9.93
C PHE A 14 3.37 0.47 9.43
N ALA A 15 3.32 -0.79 8.99
CA ALA A 15 4.48 -1.59 8.57
C ALA A 15 4.03 -2.69 7.59
N GLY A 16 4.98 -3.51 7.10
CA GLY A 16 4.75 -4.63 6.18
C GLY A 16 5.07 -4.31 4.72
N HIS A 17 5.05 -3.04 4.35
CA HIS A 17 5.46 -2.55 3.02
C HIS A 17 7.00 -2.52 2.85
N GLU A 18 7.81 -2.90 3.85
CA GLU A 18 9.28 -2.94 3.79
C GLU A 18 9.94 -1.70 3.15
N THR A 19 9.43 -0.50 3.46
CA THR A 19 9.87 0.80 2.90
C THR A 19 9.71 0.98 1.37
N PHE A 20 8.98 0.09 0.69
CA PHE A 20 8.68 0.19 -0.74
C PHE A 20 7.20 0.57 -0.99
N PRO A 21 6.91 1.55 -1.86
CA PRO A 21 5.58 1.77 -2.38
C PRO A 21 5.18 0.65 -3.37
N LEU A 22 3.88 0.50 -3.63
CA LEU A 22 3.39 -0.41 -4.68
C LEU A 22 3.90 0.06 -6.05
N ARG A 23 4.69 -0.78 -6.71
CA ARG A 23 5.23 -0.53 -8.05
C ARG A 23 4.30 -1.07 -9.14
N LEU A 24 4.41 -0.50 -10.34
CA LEU A 24 3.80 -1.06 -11.55
C LEU A 24 4.13 -2.54 -11.71
N LEU A 25 3.17 -3.31 -12.23
CA LEU A 25 3.24 -4.75 -12.49
C LEU A 25 3.49 -5.67 -11.29
N TRP A 26 3.65 -5.16 -10.07
CA TRP A 26 3.82 -6.03 -8.89
C TRP A 26 2.61 -6.92 -8.64
N LEU A 27 1.40 -6.40 -8.84
CA LEU A 27 0.16 -7.17 -8.67
C LEU A 27 0.05 -8.28 -9.73
N LYS A 28 0.31 -7.98 -11.01
CA LYS A 28 0.36 -8.99 -12.08
C LYS A 28 1.43 -10.05 -11.81
N LYS A 29 2.65 -9.62 -11.45
CA LYS A 29 3.74 -10.55 -11.14
C LYS A 29 3.42 -11.44 -9.94
N ALA A 30 2.75 -10.92 -8.90
CA ALA A 30 2.30 -11.72 -7.78
C ALA A 30 1.27 -12.76 -8.23
N PHE A 31 0.30 -12.36 -9.05
CA PHE A 31 -0.72 -13.26 -9.62
C PHE A 31 -0.08 -14.41 -10.40
N ASP A 32 0.79 -14.10 -11.37
CA ASP A 32 1.43 -15.09 -12.22
C ASP A 32 2.29 -16.09 -11.43
N ALA A 33 2.95 -15.61 -10.38
CA ALA A 33 3.85 -16.43 -9.57
C ALA A 33 3.15 -17.38 -8.59
N ILE A 34 1.90 -17.09 -8.22
CA ILE A 34 1.13 -17.90 -7.26
C ILE A 34 0.03 -18.73 -7.91
N GLY A 35 -0.41 -18.41 -9.13
CA GLY A 35 -1.54 -19.07 -9.79
C GLY A 35 -2.81 -19.01 -8.93
N ASP A 36 -3.46 -20.15 -8.72
CA ASP A 36 -4.67 -20.25 -7.87
C ASP A 36 -4.36 -20.20 -6.37
N GLY A 37 -3.09 -20.27 -5.96
CA GLY A 37 -2.68 -20.08 -4.58
C GLY A 37 -1.31 -20.65 -4.26
N ALA A 38 -0.63 -20.01 -3.30
CA ALA A 38 0.67 -20.45 -2.81
C ALA A 38 0.84 -20.17 -1.31
N ASP A 39 1.79 -20.85 -0.68
CA ASP A 39 2.19 -20.55 0.70
C ASP A 39 2.78 -19.14 0.78
N CYS A 40 2.40 -18.35 1.78
CA CYS A 40 2.87 -16.99 2.02
C CYS A 40 4.40 -16.89 2.14
N ARG A 41 5.09 -17.97 2.52
CA ARG A 41 6.56 -18.05 2.55
C ARG A 41 7.20 -17.91 1.18
N THR A 42 6.45 -18.13 0.10
CA THR A 42 6.89 -17.86 -1.28
C THR A 42 7.46 -16.45 -1.43
N PHE A 43 6.95 -15.48 -0.66
CA PHE A 43 7.39 -14.08 -0.68
C PHE A 43 8.53 -13.75 0.32
N GLN A 44 8.99 -14.72 1.12
CA GLN A 44 9.98 -14.53 2.18
C GLN A 44 11.26 -15.36 1.95
N GLU A 45 11.14 -16.47 1.22
CA GLU A 45 12.24 -17.41 0.97
C GLU A 45 13.33 -16.82 0.07
N GLN A 46 14.53 -17.41 0.13
CA GLN A 46 15.68 -16.99 -0.69
C GLN A 46 15.35 -17.04 -2.19
N ASP A 47 14.51 -18.01 -2.57
CA ASP A 47 14.08 -18.25 -3.94
C ASP A 47 13.11 -17.19 -4.48
N ALA A 48 12.63 -16.27 -3.63
CA ALA A 48 11.83 -15.12 -4.07
C ALA A 48 12.59 -14.26 -5.09
N ILE A 49 13.93 -14.19 -4.98
CA ILE A 49 14.77 -13.47 -5.94
C ILE A 49 14.64 -14.08 -7.33
N THR A 50 14.78 -15.41 -7.43
CA THR A 50 14.67 -16.12 -8.71
C THR A 50 13.23 -16.10 -9.24
N ARG A 51 12.24 -16.31 -8.37
CA ARG A 51 10.83 -16.42 -8.75
C ARG A 51 10.25 -15.10 -9.27
N PHE A 52 10.48 -14.01 -8.53
CA PHE A 52 9.89 -12.70 -8.85
C PHE A 52 10.88 -11.76 -9.57
N GLY A 53 12.17 -12.11 -9.63
CA GLY A 53 13.19 -11.23 -10.18
C GLY A 53 13.38 -9.94 -9.35
N ILE A 54 13.09 -9.98 -8.04
CA ILE A 54 13.21 -8.82 -7.13
C ILE A 54 13.84 -9.23 -5.80
N GLY A 55 14.41 -8.27 -5.07
CA GLY A 55 15.00 -8.54 -3.75
C GLY A 55 13.99 -9.07 -2.73
N ARG A 56 14.46 -9.85 -1.73
CA ARG A 56 13.62 -10.47 -0.69
C ARG A 56 12.65 -9.48 -0.03
N ASN A 57 13.13 -8.31 0.41
CA ASN A 57 12.27 -7.30 1.05
C ASN A 57 11.22 -6.73 0.09
N MET A 58 11.53 -6.65 -1.20
CA MET A 58 10.56 -6.24 -2.22
C MET A 58 9.47 -7.30 -2.40
N ALA A 59 9.81 -8.59 -2.32
CA ALA A 59 8.81 -9.67 -2.38
C ALA A 59 7.87 -9.63 -1.16
N VAL A 60 8.40 -9.39 0.05
CA VAL A 60 7.56 -9.17 1.24
C VAL A 60 6.62 -7.96 1.05
N SER A 61 7.15 -6.85 0.53
CA SER A 61 6.34 -5.66 0.21
C SER A 61 5.28 -5.94 -0.86
N MET A 62 5.63 -6.70 -1.91
CA MET A 62 4.70 -7.10 -2.96
C MET A 62 3.51 -7.87 -2.38
N ARG A 63 3.74 -8.82 -1.48
CA ARG A 63 2.66 -9.54 -0.78
C ARG A 63 1.79 -8.59 0.03
N TYR A 64 2.40 -7.67 0.77
CA TYR A 64 1.66 -6.66 1.55
C TYR A 64 0.72 -5.84 0.64
N TRP A 65 1.22 -5.35 -0.49
CA TRP A 65 0.42 -4.56 -1.42
C TRP A 65 -0.61 -5.37 -2.20
N ALA A 66 -0.31 -6.64 -2.51
CA ALA A 66 -1.26 -7.57 -3.09
C ALA A 66 -2.51 -7.70 -2.20
N LEU A 67 -2.32 -7.91 -0.90
CA LEU A 67 -3.42 -7.98 0.07
C LEU A 67 -4.13 -6.61 0.23
N ALA A 68 -3.36 -5.52 0.34
CA ALA A 68 -3.92 -4.17 0.48
C ALA A 68 -4.74 -3.71 -0.74
N SER A 69 -4.50 -4.28 -1.92
CA SER A 69 -5.22 -3.96 -3.16
C SER A 69 -6.64 -4.55 -3.23
N GLY A 70 -6.98 -5.53 -2.39
CA GLY A 70 -8.24 -6.29 -2.45
C GLY A 70 -8.30 -7.34 -3.57
N LEU A 71 -7.28 -7.42 -4.43
CA LEU A 71 -7.19 -8.42 -5.51
C LEU A 71 -6.70 -9.78 -5.00
N PHE A 72 -6.19 -9.85 -3.77
CA PHE A 72 -5.68 -11.07 -3.15
C PHE A 72 -6.25 -11.21 -1.74
N THR A 73 -6.36 -12.45 -1.30
CA THR A 73 -6.74 -12.80 0.06
C THR A 73 -5.72 -13.75 0.67
N GLU A 74 -5.67 -13.77 1.99
CA GLU A 74 -4.86 -14.70 2.75
C GLU A 74 -5.71 -15.44 3.78
N ALA A 75 -5.59 -16.77 3.79
CA ALA A 75 -6.17 -17.65 4.80
C ALA A 75 -5.22 -18.81 5.06
N ASP A 76 -5.04 -19.21 6.32
CA ASP A 76 -4.20 -20.36 6.71
C ASP A 76 -2.78 -20.34 6.11
N ARG A 77 -2.18 -19.14 6.04
CA ARG A 77 -0.86 -18.88 5.41
C ARG A 77 -0.79 -19.19 3.92
N MET A 78 -1.93 -19.33 3.26
CA MET A 78 -2.06 -19.40 1.82
C MET A 78 -2.55 -18.07 1.29
N ILE A 79 -1.85 -17.54 0.29
CA ILE A 79 -2.30 -16.37 -0.48
C ILE A 79 -2.84 -16.85 -1.82
N ALA A 80 -3.99 -16.32 -2.21
CA ALA A 80 -4.64 -16.62 -3.47
C ALA A 80 -5.29 -15.35 -4.05
N PRO A 81 -5.46 -15.25 -5.38
CA PRO A 81 -6.27 -14.19 -5.97
C PRO A 81 -7.72 -14.27 -5.48
N THR A 82 -8.37 -13.12 -5.31
CA THR A 82 -9.82 -13.08 -5.10
C THR A 82 -10.55 -13.31 -6.42
N GLY A 83 -11.88 -13.50 -6.39
CA GLY A 83 -12.67 -13.53 -7.63
C GLY A 83 -12.49 -12.24 -8.46
N LEU A 84 -12.34 -11.10 -7.80
CA LEU A 84 -12.00 -9.83 -8.44
C LEU A 84 -10.56 -9.85 -9.01
N GLY A 85 -9.61 -10.40 -8.27
CA GLY A 85 -8.23 -10.60 -8.74
C GLY A 85 -8.16 -11.42 -10.01
N HIS A 86 -8.86 -12.56 -10.09
CA HIS A 86 -8.95 -13.36 -11.31
C HIS A 86 -9.63 -12.62 -12.46
N ALA A 87 -10.71 -11.89 -12.21
CA ALA A 87 -11.40 -11.14 -13.25
C ALA A 87 -10.52 -10.05 -13.88
N ILE A 88 -9.62 -9.44 -13.11
CA ILE A 88 -8.76 -8.35 -13.57
C ILE A 88 -7.42 -8.87 -14.13
N LEU A 89 -6.72 -9.74 -13.41
CA LEU A 89 -5.30 -10.04 -13.62
C LEU A 89 -4.99 -11.29 -14.47
N SER A 90 -6.00 -12.12 -14.76
CA SER A 90 -5.85 -13.24 -15.72
C SER A 90 -5.36 -12.73 -17.06
N ASP A 91 -4.66 -13.55 -17.85
CA ASP A 91 -4.12 -13.11 -19.15
C ASP A 91 -5.20 -12.63 -20.14
N ASP A 92 -6.40 -13.18 -20.03
CA ASP A 92 -7.62 -12.78 -20.75
C ASP A 92 -8.57 -11.91 -19.89
N GLY A 93 -8.08 -11.40 -18.75
CA GLY A 93 -8.81 -10.59 -17.80
C GLY A 93 -9.10 -9.17 -18.29
N LEU A 94 -9.83 -8.42 -17.46
CA LEU A 94 -10.30 -7.08 -17.79
C LEU A 94 -9.19 -6.04 -17.92
N ASP A 95 -8.11 -6.17 -17.15
CA ASP A 95 -6.97 -5.25 -17.18
C ASP A 95 -5.70 -5.93 -16.61
N PRO A 96 -5.13 -6.91 -17.33
CA PRO A 96 -4.11 -7.82 -16.78
C PRO A 96 -2.83 -7.11 -16.34
N TYR A 97 -2.54 -5.97 -16.97
CA TYR A 97 -1.32 -5.19 -16.75
C TYR A 97 -1.56 -3.89 -15.97
N LEU A 98 -2.79 -3.68 -15.47
CA LEU A 98 -3.19 -2.51 -14.68
C LEU A 98 -2.98 -1.17 -15.42
N GLU A 99 -3.30 -1.14 -16.71
CA GLU A 99 -3.14 0.04 -17.57
C GLU A 99 -4.36 0.96 -17.52
N GLN A 100 -5.50 0.48 -17.03
CA GLN A 100 -6.70 1.28 -16.92
C GLN A 100 -6.69 2.06 -15.60
N SER A 101 -6.86 3.38 -15.68
CA SER A 101 -6.94 4.22 -14.48
C SER A 101 -8.06 3.77 -13.53
N SER A 102 -9.13 3.14 -14.02
CA SER A 102 -10.20 2.55 -13.19
C SER A 102 -9.69 1.46 -12.24
N THR A 103 -8.76 0.62 -12.69
CA THR A 103 -8.13 -0.43 -11.87
C THR A 103 -7.25 0.19 -10.79
N ILE A 104 -6.54 1.27 -11.12
CA ILE A 104 -5.72 2.02 -10.16
C ILE A 104 -6.60 2.70 -9.11
N TRP A 105 -7.73 3.30 -9.52
CA TRP A 105 -8.74 3.85 -8.61
C TRP A 105 -9.34 2.78 -7.70
N LEU A 106 -9.59 1.57 -8.21
CA LEU A 106 -10.08 0.45 -7.41
C LEU A 106 -9.06 0.01 -6.36
N ALA A 107 -7.78 -0.07 -6.71
CA ALA A 107 -6.71 -0.35 -5.76
C ALA A 107 -6.62 0.75 -4.68
N HIS A 108 -6.69 2.02 -5.07
CA HIS A 108 -6.75 3.14 -4.12
C HIS A 108 -7.97 3.02 -3.19
N TRP A 109 -9.15 2.71 -3.72
CA TRP A 109 -10.37 2.52 -2.94
C TRP A 109 -10.18 1.47 -1.85
N HIS A 110 -9.59 0.31 -2.16
CA HIS A 110 -9.30 -0.71 -1.15
C HIS A 110 -8.32 -0.22 -0.07
N MET A 111 -7.27 0.52 -0.45
CA MET A 111 -6.29 1.05 0.49
C MET A 111 -6.82 2.21 1.35
N ALA A 112 -7.77 2.97 0.84
CA ALA A 112 -8.33 4.12 1.55
C ALA A 112 -9.61 3.79 2.33
N SER A 113 -10.31 2.69 2.02
CA SER A 113 -11.62 2.37 2.62
C SER A 113 -11.54 1.69 3.98
N THR A 114 -10.42 1.03 4.31
CA THR A 114 -10.24 0.32 5.58
C THR A 114 -8.89 0.61 6.23
N PRO A 115 -8.84 0.76 7.58
CA PRO A 115 -7.60 0.95 8.31
C PRO A 115 -6.86 -0.37 8.61
N ALA A 116 -7.37 -1.52 8.15
CA ALA A 116 -6.83 -2.83 8.52
C ALA A 116 -5.37 -3.05 8.07
N MET A 117 -5.01 -2.56 6.87
CA MET A 117 -3.67 -2.72 6.30
C MET A 117 -2.92 -1.41 6.12
N THR A 118 -3.62 -0.35 5.74
CA THR A 118 -3.07 0.93 5.27
C THR A 118 -3.59 2.08 6.13
N THR A 119 -3.32 2.03 7.44
CA THR A 119 -3.91 2.98 8.41
C THR A 119 -3.57 4.43 8.10
N THR A 120 -2.35 4.73 7.67
CA THR A 120 -1.95 6.09 7.27
C THR A 120 -2.74 6.60 6.07
N ALA A 121 -2.94 5.78 5.03
CA ALA A 121 -3.73 6.18 3.87
C ALA A 121 -5.21 6.39 4.24
N TYR A 122 -5.79 5.45 4.99
CA TYR A 122 -7.16 5.58 5.51
C TYR A 122 -7.33 6.89 6.30
N TYR A 123 -6.42 7.18 7.24
CA TYR A 123 -6.49 8.39 8.04
C TYR A 123 -6.36 9.65 7.19
N ALA A 124 -5.35 9.70 6.31
CA ALA A 124 -5.07 10.87 5.48
C ALA A 124 -6.23 11.21 4.53
N PHE A 125 -6.87 10.21 3.92
CA PHE A 125 -7.95 10.45 2.95
C PHE A 125 -9.33 10.63 3.57
N ASN A 126 -9.58 10.12 4.79
CA ASN A 126 -10.94 10.13 5.37
C ASN A 126 -11.07 10.97 6.64
N LEU A 127 -10.01 11.12 7.42
CA LEU A 127 -10.09 11.67 8.77
C LEU A 127 -9.23 12.92 8.98
N LEU A 128 -8.22 13.13 8.14
CA LEU A 128 -7.39 14.32 8.19
C LEU A 128 -8.22 15.55 7.82
N ASN A 129 -8.51 16.38 8.79
CA ASN A 129 -9.22 17.64 8.59
C ASN A 129 -8.25 18.76 8.15
N ALA A 130 -7.56 18.56 7.03
CA ALA A 130 -6.66 19.54 6.42
C ALA A 130 -6.49 19.23 4.92
N ILE A 131 -6.55 20.27 4.09
CA ILE A 131 -6.31 20.17 2.63
C ILE A 131 -4.82 20.29 2.28
N GLU A 132 -4.04 20.92 3.16
CA GLU A 132 -2.59 21.07 3.09
C GLU A 132 -1.99 20.57 4.39
N PHE A 133 -0.90 19.82 4.31
CA PHE A 133 -0.20 19.31 5.47
C PHE A 133 1.28 19.11 5.16
N ASP A 134 2.11 19.21 6.19
CA ASP A 134 3.49 18.73 6.14
C ASP A 134 3.60 17.34 6.79
N PRO A 135 4.68 16.57 6.52
CA PRO A 135 4.86 15.24 7.09
C PRO A 135 4.94 15.22 8.63
N ALA A 136 5.40 16.29 9.27
CA ALA A 136 5.50 16.37 10.73
C ALA A 136 4.11 16.55 11.37
N MET A 137 3.23 17.35 10.76
CA MET A 137 1.84 17.47 11.15
C MET A 137 1.12 16.12 11.08
N LEU A 138 1.25 15.39 9.96
CA LEU A 138 0.64 14.07 9.83
C LEU A 138 1.20 13.08 10.88
N LEU A 139 2.49 13.14 11.16
CA LEU A 139 3.13 12.33 12.20
C LEU A 139 2.55 12.58 13.59
N ASP A 140 2.38 13.84 13.98
CA ASP A 140 1.82 14.19 15.29
C ASP A 140 0.35 13.79 15.41
N GLN A 141 -0.41 13.90 14.32
CA GLN A 141 -1.80 13.43 14.26
C GLN A 141 -1.91 11.91 14.40
N LEU A 142 -1.06 11.15 13.71
CA LEU A 142 -1.03 9.69 13.82
C LEU A 142 -0.52 9.21 15.19
N MET A 143 0.43 9.91 15.81
CA MET A 143 0.85 9.62 17.19
C MET A 143 -0.33 9.76 18.16
N ALA A 144 -1.09 10.86 18.07
CA ALA A 144 -2.28 11.05 18.88
C ALA A 144 -3.36 9.98 18.61
N LEU A 145 -3.53 9.57 17.35
CA LEU A 145 -4.43 8.48 16.97
C LEU A 145 -4.01 7.16 17.61
N VAL A 146 -2.72 6.81 17.53
CA VAL A 146 -2.14 5.59 18.12
C VAL A 146 -2.35 5.56 19.63
N GLU A 147 -2.02 6.64 20.32
CA GLU A 147 -2.20 6.76 21.78
C GLU A 147 -3.67 6.61 22.17
N SER A 148 -4.55 7.33 21.46
CA SER A 148 -5.97 7.34 21.78
C SER A 148 -6.67 6.02 21.49
N ASN A 149 -6.17 5.21 20.55
CA ASN A 149 -6.67 3.85 20.27
C ASN A 149 -5.97 2.76 21.09
N GLY A 150 -4.95 3.10 21.90
CA GLY A 150 -4.19 2.12 22.67
C GLY A 150 -3.30 1.22 21.82
N TRP A 151 -2.96 1.67 20.60
CA TRP A 151 -2.08 0.94 19.69
C TRP A 151 -0.60 1.09 20.07
N ARG A 152 0.24 0.26 19.44
CA ARG A 152 1.70 0.29 19.65
C ARG A 152 2.41 0.61 18.34
N ALA A 153 2.85 1.86 18.21
CA ALA A 153 3.73 2.29 17.12
C ALA A 153 4.73 3.31 17.65
N THR A 154 5.97 3.26 17.16
CA THR A 154 6.98 4.27 17.49
C THR A 154 6.94 5.41 16.49
N ARG A 155 7.37 6.61 16.90
CA ARG A 155 7.51 7.77 16.02
C ARG A 155 8.35 7.45 14.77
N GLY A 156 9.41 6.65 14.92
CA GLY A 156 10.26 6.21 13.81
C GLY A 156 9.59 5.22 12.85
N THR A 157 8.60 4.43 13.32
CA THR A 157 7.80 3.55 12.45
C THR A 157 6.80 4.37 11.65
N LEU A 158 6.06 5.26 12.32
CA LEU A 158 5.11 6.17 11.66
C LEU A 158 5.80 7.07 10.63
N LYS A 159 6.99 7.60 10.95
CA LYS A 159 7.76 8.39 9.99
C LYS A 159 8.08 7.62 8.70
N ARG A 160 8.48 6.35 8.81
CA ARG A 160 8.77 5.48 7.66
C ARG A 160 7.51 5.15 6.86
N ASP A 161 6.40 4.90 7.55
CA ASP A 161 5.10 4.63 6.91
C ASP A 161 4.58 5.86 6.14
N ILE A 162 4.65 7.05 6.75
CA ILE A 162 4.32 8.33 6.08
C ILE A 162 5.20 8.54 4.85
N GLU A 163 6.50 8.23 4.92
CA GLU A 163 7.39 8.36 3.77
C GLU A 163 6.94 7.45 2.60
N VAL A 164 6.55 6.21 2.89
CA VAL A 164 6.03 5.28 1.86
C VAL A 164 4.68 5.75 1.33
N PHE A 165 3.79 6.22 2.20
CA PHE A 165 2.51 6.81 1.80
C PHE A 165 2.73 7.98 0.82
N LEU A 166 3.58 8.94 1.16
CA LEU A 166 3.88 10.08 0.28
C LEU A 166 4.55 9.63 -1.02
N ARG A 167 5.49 8.69 -0.96
CA ARG A 167 6.10 8.10 -2.16
C ARG A 167 5.10 7.31 -3.00
N SER A 168 3.99 6.84 -2.44
CA SER A 168 2.96 6.12 -3.18
C SER A 168 2.04 7.06 -3.96
N TYR A 169 1.78 8.27 -3.46
CA TYR A 169 0.75 9.17 -4.02
C TYR A 169 1.29 10.46 -4.66
N VAL A 170 2.51 10.88 -4.32
CA VAL A 170 3.11 12.11 -4.86
C VAL A 170 3.87 11.79 -6.14
N ARG A 171 3.43 12.36 -7.27
CA ARG A 171 4.23 12.36 -8.51
C ARG A 171 5.50 13.17 -8.31
N ARG A 172 6.66 12.56 -8.54
CA ARG A 172 7.94 13.27 -8.60
C ARG A 172 8.18 13.69 -10.05
N ALA A 173 8.37 14.99 -10.27
CA ALA A 173 8.62 15.53 -11.61
C ALA A 173 10.00 15.14 -12.17
N ASP A 174 10.97 14.79 -11.30
CA ASP A 174 12.39 14.74 -11.64
C ASP A 174 13.07 13.37 -11.42
N THR A 175 12.34 12.24 -11.46
CA THR A 175 13.01 10.94 -11.32
C THR A 175 13.71 10.49 -12.60
N LEU A 176 14.84 11.15 -12.90
CA LEU A 176 15.96 10.64 -13.71
C LEU A 176 16.77 9.57 -12.93
N ASN A 177 16.11 8.79 -12.09
CA ASN A 177 16.71 7.62 -11.46
C ASN A 177 16.07 6.40 -12.12
N GLU A 178 16.75 5.86 -13.13
CA GLU A 178 16.31 4.72 -13.94
C GLU A 178 15.98 3.47 -13.08
N ASP A 179 16.52 3.40 -11.85
CA ASP A 179 16.29 2.28 -10.91
C ASP A 179 15.04 2.40 -10.01
N ALA A 180 14.39 3.58 -9.96
CA ALA A 180 13.20 3.79 -9.15
C ALA A 180 11.94 3.56 -10.01
N ALA A 181 11.51 2.30 -10.14
CA ALA A 181 10.24 1.96 -10.77
C ALA A 181 9.09 2.82 -10.23
N GLU A 182 8.27 3.33 -11.14
CA GLU A 182 7.20 4.28 -10.84
C GLU A 182 6.14 3.64 -9.92
N PRO A 183 5.74 4.32 -8.83
CA PRO A 183 4.65 3.86 -7.97
C PRO A 183 3.31 3.88 -8.70
N LEU A 184 2.55 2.78 -8.61
CA LEU A 184 1.26 2.62 -9.30
C LEU A 184 0.28 3.75 -8.97
N LEU A 185 0.19 4.14 -7.70
CA LEU A 185 -0.82 5.10 -7.22
C LEU A 185 -0.44 6.55 -7.48
N ALA A 186 0.81 6.83 -7.86
CA ALA A 186 1.24 8.19 -8.19
C ALA A 186 0.51 8.69 -9.44
N GLU A 187 0.06 7.78 -10.32
CA GLU A 187 -0.72 8.13 -11.50
C GLU A 187 -1.99 8.93 -11.14
N LEU A 188 -2.64 8.63 -10.01
CA LEU A 188 -3.88 9.29 -9.61
C LEU A 188 -3.68 10.77 -9.25
N ALA A 189 -2.45 11.19 -8.94
CA ALA A 189 -2.09 12.57 -8.59
C ALA A 189 -2.99 13.18 -7.49
N LEU A 190 -3.40 12.35 -6.53
CA LEU A 190 -4.25 12.69 -5.39
C LEU A 190 -3.56 13.59 -4.37
N ILE A 191 -2.23 13.48 -4.25
CA ILE A 191 -1.40 14.32 -3.38
C ILE A 191 -0.34 14.99 -4.25
N ARG A 192 -0.15 16.30 -4.06
CA ARG A 192 0.78 17.11 -4.86
C ARG A 192 1.61 17.98 -3.94
N VAL A 193 2.84 18.25 -4.36
CA VAL A 193 3.66 19.26 -3.69
C VAL A 193 3.05 20.63 -3.97
N ALA A 194 2.68 21.36 -2.92
CA ALA A 194 2.21 22.73 -3.04
C ALA A 194 3.32 23.58 -3.68
N ARG A 195 2.99 24.32 -4.73
CA ARG A 195 3.88 25.33 -5.29
C ARG A 195 3.68 26.61 -4.50
N LEU A 196 4.68 27.00 -3.74
CA LEU A 196 4.78 28.32 -3.12
C LEU A 196 5.10 29.38 -4.18
#